data_AF-B4VU51-F1
#
_entry.id   AF-B4VU51-F1
#
_cell.length_a   1.000
_cell.length_b   1.000
_cell.length_c   1.000
_cell.angle_alpha   90.00
_cell.angle_beta   90.00
_cell.angle_gamma   90.00
#
_symmetry.space_group_name_H-M   'P 1'
#
loop_
_entity.id
_entity.type
_entity.pdbx_description
1 polymer ?
#
loop_
_entity_poly.entity_id
_entity_poly.type
_entity_poly.pdbx_seq_one_letter_code
_entity_poly.pdbx_strand_id
1 'polypeptide(L)'
;MINRFIPEELAIAPAYPAGYPPHLTLREVSIDGNTSVQIWSPKSDAILLPEEVNLLRSDRLRVEVICSRLVWLLGANCSENDDYLGANDKLIYQWEDVTYFAGKYGFNPNVIDILFCPSTIRPIYGSSVQRFGTHLPNTPVQWVMEPACWEIFFLEIKPVVGGFKAEPRSQLLSVIVWTGQPISKTVVDT
;
A
#
# COMPACT_ATOMS: atom_id res chain seq x y z
N MET A 1 -7.52 20.14 -23.83
CA MET A 1 -6.68 19.08 -23.22
C MET A 1 -6.95 19.13 -21.73
N ILE A 2 -7.54 18.08 -21.15
CA ILE A 2 -7.84 18.05 -19.70
C ILE A 2 -6.53 17.68 -19.00
N ASN A 3 -6.01 18.55 -18.15
CA ASN A 3 -4.82 18.26 -17.36
C ASN A 3 -5.23 17.34 -16.20
N ARG A 4 -5.10 16.03 -16.39
CA ARG A 4 -5.43 15.02 -15.36
C ARG A 4 -4.33 14.95 -14.30
N PHE A 5 -4.70 14.64 -13.06
CA PHE A 5 -3.73 14.48 -11.98
C PHE A 5 -2.76 13.33 -12.23
N ILE A 6 -3.26 12.19 -12.75
CA ILE A 6 -2.42 11.17 -13.37
C ILE A 6 -2.60 11.28 -14.89
N PRO A 7 -1.51 11.54 -15.66
CA PRO A 7 -1.55 11.54 -17.11
C PRO A 7 -2.08 10.22 -17.69
N GLU A 8 -2.78 10.28 -18.82
CA GLU A 8 -3.43 9.11 -19.43
C GLU A 8 -2.41 8.03 -19.85
N GLU A 9 -1.21 8.44 -20.24
CA GLU A 9 -0.10 7.54 -20.59
C GLU A 9 0.39 6.70 -19.40
N LEU A 10 0.12 7.12 -18.16
CA LEU A 10 0.46 6.36 -16.96
C LEU A 10 -0.72 5.49 -16.49
N ALA A 11 -1.93 5.69 -17.01
CA ALA A 11 -3.12 5.01 -16.51
C ALA A 11 -3.19 3.54 -16.89
N ILE A 12 -2.58 3.14 -18.01
CA ILE A 12 -2.65 1.78 -18.54
C ILE A 12 -1.35 1.04 -18.24
N ALA A 13 -1.47 -0.18 -17.73
CA ALA A 13 -0.32 -1.02 -17.45
C ALA A 13 0.23 -1.62 -18.76
N PRO A 14 1.54 -1.88 -18.85
CA PRO A 14 2.12 -2.56 -19.99
C PRO A 14 1.48 -3.94 -20.19
N ALA A 15 1.31 -4.30 -21.46
CA ALA A 15 0.75 -5.59 -21.83
C ALA A 15 1.74 -6.72 -21.54
N TYR A 16 1.23 -7.86 -21.07
CA TYR A 16 2.02 -9.08 -20.95
C TYR A 16 2.20 -9.72 -22.35
N PRO A 17 3.43 -10.02 -22.79
CA PRO A 17 3.69 -10.43 -24.18
C PRO A 17 3.14 -11.82 -24.54
N ALA A 18 2.96 -12.71 -23.56
CA ALA A 18 2.58 -14.11 -23.80
C ALA A 18 1.10 -14.41 -23.51
N GLY A 19 0.21 -13.41 -23.63
CA GLY A 19 -1.21 -13.56 -23.34
C GLY A 19 -1.56 -13.16 -21.91
N TYR A 20 -2.02 -14.11 -21.09
CA TYR A 20 -2.41 -13.84 -19.69
C TYR A 20 -1.31 -14.30 -18.70
N PRO A 21 -0.81 -13.43 -17.80
CA PRO A 21 0.16 -13.82 -16.79
C PRO A 21 -0.54 -14.62 -15.66
N PRO A 22 -0.27 -15.93 -15.51
CA PRO A 22 -1.02 -16.79 -14.58
C PRO A 22 -0.83 -16.43 -13.10
N HIS A 23 0.30 -15.84 -12.73
CA HIS A 23 0.65 -15.54 -11.33
C HIS A 23 0.49 -14.07 -10.96
N LEU A 24 0.08 -13.23 -11.92
CA LEU A 24 -0.24 -11.83 -11.70
C LEU A 24 -1.74 -11.59 -11.81
N THR A 25 -2.18 -10.53 -11.16
CA THR A 25 -3.53 -9.98 -11.29
C THR A 25 -3.40 -8.53 -11.73
N LEU A 26 -4.13 -8.14 -12.77
CA LEU A 26 -4.28 -6.74 -13.15
C LEU A 26 -5.38 -6.13 -12.29
N ARG A 27 -5.06 -5.09 -11.53
CA ARG A 27 -6.03 -4.36 -10.69
C ARG A 27 -6.21 -2.94 -11.20
N GLU A 28 -7.43 -2.44 -11.09
CA GLU A 28 -7.69 -1.00 -11.21
C GLU A 28 -7.62 -0.36 -9.84
N VAL A 29 -6.68 0.55 -9.66
CA VAL A 29 -6.47 1.32 -8.45
C VAL A 29 -7.10 2.69 -8.66
N SER A 30 -8.10 3.02 -7.84
CA SER A 30 -8.80 4.31 -7.93
C SER A 30 -7.85 5.46 -7.56
N ILE A 31 -7.91 6.56 -8.31
CA ILE A 31 -7.16 7.79 -8.03
C ILE A 31 -8.12 8.90 -7.58
N ASP A 32 -9.25 9.04 -8.28
CA ASP A 32 -10.35 9.90 -7.91
C ASP A 32 -11.68 9.27 -8.38
N GLY A 33 -12.79 10.01 -8.25
CA GLY A 33 -14.12 9.50 -8.62
C GLY A 33 -14.31 9.18 -10.11
N ASN A 34 -13.40 9.62 -10.99
CA ASN A 34 -13.50 9.45 -12.44
C ASN A 34 -12.25 8.81 -13.07
N THR A 35 -11.19 8.58 -12.30
CA THR A 35 -9.92 8.06 -12.82
C THR A 35 -9.39 6.91 -11.99
N SER A 36 -8.86 5.92 -12.69
CA SER A 36 -8.15 4.77 -12.13
C SER A 36 -6.88 4.50 -12.93
N VAL A 37 -5.95 3.79 -12.31
CA VAL A 37 -4.72 3.31 -12.95
C VAL A 37 -4.67 1.79 -12.85
N GLN A 38 -4.14 1.16 -13.89
CA GLN A 38 -3.92 -0.28 -13.92
C GLN A 38 -2.59 -0.64 -13.29
N ILE A 39 -2.57 -1.64 -12.42
CA ILE A 39 -1.37 -2.11 -11.71
C ILE A 39 -1.33 -3.63 -11.76
N TRP A 40 -0.18 -4.18 -12.16
CA TRP A 40 0.09 -5.60 -12.06
C TRP A 40 0.57 -5.95 -10.66
N SER A 41 -0.08 -6.93 -10.04
CA SER A 41 0.24 -7.32 -8.66
C SER A 41 0.45 -8.83 -8.57
N PRO A 42 1.51 -9.29 -7.88
CA PRO A 42 1.70 -10.72 -7.61
C PRO A 42 0.51 -11.29 -6.83
N LYS A 43 0.04 -12.47 -7.22
CA LYS A 43 -0.91 -13.25 -6.40
C LYS A 43 -0.22 -13.72 -5.12
N SER A 44 -1.00 -13.89 -4.04
CA SER A 44 -0.48 -14.38 -2.77
C SER A 44 0.26 -15.70 -2.96
N ASP A 45 1.46 -15.78 -2.41
CA ASP A 45 2.35 -16.96 -2.45
C ASP A 45 2.70 -17.51 -3.84
N ALA A 46 2.49 -16.71 -4.89
CA ALA A 46 2.80 -17.15 -6.23
C ALA A 46 4.31 -17.24 -6.48
N ILE A 47 4.72 -18.27 -7.24
CA ILE A 47 6.06 -18.40 -7.80
C ILE A 47 6.00 -17.82 -9.22
N LEU A 48 6.57 -16.63 -9.39
CA LEU A 48 6.57 -15.87 -10.63
C LEU A 48 7.52 -16.47 -11.67
N LEU A 49 7.10 -16.40 -12.93
CA LEU A 49 7.92 -16.70 -14.09
C LEU A 49 8.90 -15.55 -14.40
N PRO A 50 10.02 -15.81 -15.09
CA PRO A 50 10.96 -14.77 -15.50
C PRO A 50 10.29 -13.62 -16.28
N GLU A 51 9.35 -13.92 -17.15
CA GLU A 51 8.62 -12.95 -17.98
C GLU A 51 7.72 -12.06 -17.11
N GLU A 52 7.08 -12.62 -16.08
CA GLU A 52 6.25 -11.88 -15.13
C GLU A 52 7.11 -10.95 -14.27
N VAL A 53 8.28 -11.41 -13.83
CA VAL A 53 9.25 -10.57 -13.12
C VAL A 53 9.72 -9.41 -13.99
N ASN A 54 10.02 -9.67 -15.27
CA ASN A 54 10.44 -8.62 -16.20
C ASN A 54 9.33 -7.60 -16.46
N LEU A 55 8.07 -8.03 -16.53
CA LEU A 55 6.93 -7.14 -16.61
C LEU A 55 6.89 -6.20 -15.40
N LEU A 56 6.91 -6.74 -14.17
CA LEU A 56 6.85 -5.94 -12.94
C LEU A 56 8.04 -4.97 -12.82
N ARG A 57 9.24 -5.41 -13.16
CA ARG A 57 10.45 -4.58 -13.11
C ARG A 57 10.46 -3.48 -14.17
N SER A 58 9.99 -3.76 -15.38
CA SER A 58 9.92 -2.76 -16.44
C SER A 58 8.83 -1.72 -16.19
N ASP A 59 7.75 -2.11 -15.53
CA ASP A 59 6.64 -1.22 -15.16
C ASP A 59 6.93 -0.36 -13.91
N ARG A 60 7.94 -0.73 -13.12
CA ARG A 60 8.31 -0.07 -11.86
C ARG A 60 8.35 1.46 -11.98
N LEU A 61 9.01 1.99 -13.00
CA LEU A 61 9.15 3.45 -13.17
C LEU A 61 7.81 4.16 -13.36
N ARG A 62 6.86 3.54 -14.07
CA ARG A 62 5.50 4.10 -14.23
C ARG A 62 4.79 4.16 -12.88
N VAL A 63 4.87 3.08 -12.11
CA VAL A 63 4.27 3.00 -10.77
C VAL A 63 4.92 3.99 -9.81
N GLU A 64 6.25 4.15 -9.85
CA GLU A 64 6.98 5.17 -9.09
C GLU A 64 6.46 6.59 -9.38
N VAL A 65 6.22 6.93 -10.65
CA VAL A 65 5.68 8.25 -11.00
C VAL A 65 4.28 8.46 -10.44
N ILE A 66 3.41 7.44 -10.51
CA ILE A 66 2.06 7.50 -9.92
C ILE A 66 2.15 7.74 -8.41
N CYS A 67 2.94 6.92 -7.70
CA CYS A 67 3.15 7.05 -6.27
C CYS A 67 3.75 8.41 -5.89
N SER A 68 4.77 8.89 -6.63
CA SER A 68 5.43 10.17 -6.37
C SER A 68 4.45 11.35 -6.44
N ARG A 69 3.47 11.30 -7.36
CA ARG A 69 2.42 12.33 -7.47
C ARG A 69 1.49 12.31 -6.26
N LEU A 70 1.05 11.12 -5.82
CA LEU A 70 0.22 10.96 -4.63
C LEU A 70 0.95 11.49 -3.38
N VAL A 71 2.21 11.10 -3.21
CA VAL A 71 3.08 11.57 -2.11
C VAL A 71 3.28 13.09 -2.16
N TRP A 72 3.53 13.65 -3.33
CA TRP A 72 3.69 15.09 -3.50
C TRP A 72 2.43 15.87 -3.09
N LEU A 73 1.23 15.35 -3.41
CA LEU A 73 -0.03 16.02 -3.14
C LEU A 73 -0.45 15.92 -1.66
N LEU A 74 -0.39 14.71 -1.08
CA LEU A 74 -1.02 14.40 0.20
C LEU A 74 -0.02 14.07 1.32
N GLY A 75 1.23 13.82 0.97
CA GLY A 75 2.24 13.29 1.87
C GLY A 75 2.03 11.79 2.15
N ALA A 76 3.13 11.10 2.41
CA ALA A 76 3.14 9.72 2.90
C ALA A 76 3.35 9.68 4.41
N ASN A 77 2.58 8.83 5.08
CA ASN A 77 2.91 8.33 6.40
C ASN A 77 3.76 7.06 6.23
N CYS A 78 4.98 7.10 6.77
CA CYS A 78 5.96 6.02 6.72
C CYS A 78 6.23 5.55 8.14
N SER A 79 5.79 4.34 8.48
CA SER A 79 5.94 3.78 9.83
C SER A 79 6.76 2.49 9.81
N GLU A 80 7.64 2.36 10.81
CA GLU A 80 8.37 1.12 11.12
C GLU A 80 7.64 0.29 12.21
N ASN A 81 6.40 0.65 12.53
CA ASN A 81 5.51 -0.03 13.48
C ASN A 81 4.11 -0.17 12.89
N ASP A 82 3.33 -1.14 13.39
CA ASP A 82 1.94 -1.37 13.02
C ASP A 82 0.97 -0.29 13.58
N ASP A 83 1.49 0.87 13.97
CA ASP A 83 0.74 1.98 14.56
C ASP A 83 0.38 3.01 13.46
N TYR A 84 -0.41 2.56 12.49
CA TYR A 84 -0.76 3.32 11.27
C TYR A 84 -1.76 4.47 11.53
N LEU A 85 -2.27 4.61 12.75
CA LEU A 85 -3.16 5.69 13.17
C LEU A 85 -2.44 6.92 13.73
N GLY A 86 -1.11 6.98 13.66
CA GLY A 86 -0.28 8.08 14.15
C GLY A 86 -0.65 9.44 13.54
N ALA A 87 -1.64 10.11 14.11
CA ALA A 87 -2.15 11.42 13.66
C ALA A 87 -1.14 12.57 13.78
N ASN A 88 0.05 12.31 14.37
CA ASN A 88 1.11 13.28 14.61
C ASN A 88 2.42 12.96 13.89
N ASP A 89 2.47 11.94 13.03
CA ASP A 89 3.69 11.66 12.28
C ASP A 89 3.94 12.70 11.20
N LYS A 90 5.20 13.11 11.07
CA LYS A 90 5.61 14.08 10.06
C LYS A 90 5.47 13.44 8.68
N LEU A 91 4.53 13.94 7.88
CA LEU A 91 4.33 13.51 6.51
C LEU A 91 5.57 13.76 5.65
N ILE A 92 5.88 12.78 4.80
CA ILE A 92 6.96 12.85 3.81
C ILE A 92 6.35 13.25 2.47
N TYR A 93 6.83 14.34 1.85
CA TYR A 93 6.31 14.86 0.58
C TYR A 93 7.25 14.65 -0.61
N GLN A 94 8.48 14.20 -0.36
CA GLN A 94 9.47 13.90 -1.40
C GLN A 94 9.55 12.39 -1.60
N TRP A 95 9.48 11.94 -2.85
CA TRP A 95 9.49 10.51 -3.17
C TRP A 95 10.83 9.86 -2.82
N GLU A 96 11.93 10.59 -2.97
CA GLU A 96 13.28 10.17 -2.65
C GLU A 96 13.39 9.77 -1.17
N ASP A 97 12.74 10.53 -0.28
CA ASP A 97 12.72 10.22 1.15
C ASP A 97 11.90 8.96 1.47
N VAL A 98 10.80 8.72 0.72
CA VAL A 98 10.00 7.49 0.83
C VAL A 98 10.80 6.28 0.35
N THR A 99 11.50 6.40 -0.78
CA THR A 99 12.35 5.31 -1.30
C THR A 99 13.56 5.04 -0.40
N TYR A 100 14.16 6.08 0.18
CA TYR A 100 15.21 5.94 1.18
C TYR A 100 14.71 5.20 2.41
N PHE A 101 13.52 5.57 2.91
CA PHE A 101 12.85 4.89 4.01
C PHE A 101 12.61 3.40 3.70
N ALA A 102 12.07 3.11 2.51
CA ALA A 102 11.81 1.75 2.06
C ALA A 102 13.09 0.91 1.95
N GLY A 103 14.18 1.50 1.43
CA GLY A 103 15.46 0.83 1.19
C GLY A 103 16.38 0.69 2.41
N LYS A 104 15.96 1.13 3.61
CA LYS A 104 16.77 0.98 4.82
C LYS A 104 17.09 -0.49 5.13
N TYR A 105 18.16 -0.69 5.92
CA TYR A 105 18.57 -1.99 6.44
C TYR A 105 18.91 -3.04 5.37
N GLY A 106 19.34 -2.60 4.19
CA GLY A 106 19.78 -3.49 3.11
C GLY A 106 18.64 -4.12 2.32
N PHE A 107 17.39 -3.66 2.50
CA PHE A 107 16.29 -4.06 1.63
C PHE A 107 16.42 -3.36 0.27
N ASN A 108 16.38 -4.12 -0.83
CA ASN A 108 16.54 -3.58 -2.17
C ASN A 108 15.27 -3.82 -3.01
N PRO A 109 14.21 -3.02 -2.82
CA PRO A 109 12.98 -3.20 -3.55
C PRO A 109 13.19 -2.93 -5.04
N ASN A 110 12.73 -3.86 -5.86
CA ASN A 110 12.83 -3.79 -7.31
C ASN A 110 11.47 -3.92 -8.02
N VAL A 111 10.39 -4.01 -7.24
CA VAL A 111 9.00 -3.93 -7.68
C VAL A 111 8.22 -3.06 -6.70
N ILE A 112 7.25 -2.30 -7.20
CA ILE A 112 6.31 -1.52 -6.39
C ILE A 112 4.91 -1.97 -6.74
N ASP A 113 4.10 -2.20 -5.72
CA ASP A 113 2.67 -2.43 -5.85
C ASP A 113 1.92 -1.34 -5.06
N ILE A 114 0.68 -1.09 -5.45
CA ILE A 114 -0.18 -0.10 -4.80
C ILE A 114 -1.60 -0.64 -4.72
N LEU A 115 -2.25 -0.38 -3.59
CA LEU A 115 -3.63 -0.75 -3.32
C LEU A 115 -4.41 0.49 -2.89
N PHE A 116 -5.64 0.63 -3.36
CA PHE A 116 -6.58 1.61 -2.83
C PHE A 116 -7.46 0.93 -1.77
N CYS A 117 -7.43 1.47 -0.56
CA CYS A 117 -8.25 1.04 0.56
C CYS A 117 -9.38 2.07 0.76
N PRO A 118 -10.66 1.67 0.63
CA PRO A 118 -11.78 2.58 0.85
C PRO A 118 -11.87 2.99 2.33
N SER A 119 -12.59 4.08 2.60
CA SER A 119 -12.83 4.52 3.99
C SER A 119 -13.50 3.41 4.81
N THR A 120 -13.04 3.21 6.05
CA THR A 120 -13.60 2.19 6.94
C THR A 120 -13.98 2.79 8.29
N ILE A 121 -14.94 2.17 8.97
CA ILE A 121 -15.29 2.47 10.36
C ILE A 121 -15.00 1.22 11.16
N ARG A 122 -14.14 1.30 12.16
CA ARG A 122 -13.79 0.16 13.00
C ARG A 122 -13.81 0.48 14.50
N PRO A 123 -14.19 -0.50 15.33
CA PRO A 123 -14.09 -0.38 16.78
C PRO A 123 -12.63 -0.53 17.24
N ILE A 124 -12.26 0.22 18.27
CA ILE A 124 -11.07 0.00 19.09
C ILE A 124 -11.54 -0.46 20.47
N TYR A 125 -10.98 -1.58 20.93
CA TYR A 125 -11.25 -2.17 22.23
C TYR A 125 -10.12 -1.83 23.20
N GLY A 126 -10.46 -1.53 24.46
CA GLY A 126 -9.47 -1.19 25.48
C GLY A 126 -8.55 -2.38 25.76
N SER A 127 -7.30 -2.10 26.09
CA SER A 127 -6.25 -3.09 26.38
C SER A 127 -6.40 -3.79 27.75
N SER A 128 -7.52 -3.62 28.45
CA SER A 128 -7.82 -4.41 29.64
C SER A 128 -8.25 -5.83 29.24
N VAL A 129 -7.37 -6.79 29.57
CA VAL A 129 -7.50 -8.26 29.51
C VAL A 129 -6.87 -8.95 28.28
N GLN A 130 -5.53 -8.95 28.23
CA GLN A 130 -4.74 -10.05 27.65
C GLN A 130 -3.79 -10.67 28.70
N ARG A 131 -4.26 -10.91 29.94
CA ARG A 131 -3.46 -11.69 30.91
C ARG A 131 -4.07 -13.02 31.31
N PHE A 132 -5.36 -13.23 31.13
CA PHE A 132 -6.00 -14.53 31.36
C PHE A 132 -7.11 -14.67 30.33
N GLY A 133 -7.10 -15.77 29.59
CA GLY A 133 -7.92 -15.98 28.39
C GLY A 133 -9.41 -15.68 28.61
N THR A 134 -10.05 -15.34 27.48
CA THR A 134 -11.49 -15.14 27.29
C THR A 134 -12.10 -13.93 28.01
N HIS A 135 -12.11 -12.79 27.31
CA HIS A 135 -13.25 -11.90 27.07
C HIS A 135 -12.69 -10.54 26.62
N LEU A 136 -12.70 -10.28 25.31
CA LEU A 136 -12.66 -8.89 24.82
C LEU A 136 -13.92 -8.21 25.38
N PRO A 137 -13.84 -6.96 25.90
CA PRO A 137 -15.05 -6.24 26.26
C PRO A 137 -15.98 -6.16 25.05
N ASN A 138 -17.25 -6.54 25.21
CA ASN A 138 -18.25 -6.48 24.13
C ASN A 138 -18.52 -5.04 23.65
N THR A 139 -18.11 -4.04 24.43
CA THR A 139 -18.28 -2.63 24.13
C THR A 139 -16.94 -2.03 23.68
N PRO A 140 -16.86 -1.42 22.49
CA PRO A 140 -15.67 -0.68 22.07
C PRO A 140 -15.46 0.53 22.96
N VAL A 141 -14.20 0.82 23.30
CA VAL A 141 -13.85 2.05 24.05
C VAL A 141 -13.78 3.26 23.13
N GLN A 142 -13.63 3.04 21.83
CA GLN A 142 -13.52 4.09 20.84
C GLN A 142 -13.96 3.56 19.47
N TRP A 143 -14.58 4.43 18.67
CA TRP A 143 -14.80 4.20 17.24
C TRP A 143 -13.84 5.06 16.44
N VAL A 144 -13.24 4.49 15.40
CA VAL A 144 -12.38 5.22 14.46
C VAL A 144 -12.95 5.10 13.06
N MET A 145 -13.06 6.25 12.39
CA MET A 145 -13.28 6.34 10.95
C MET A 145 -11.94 6.62 10.30
N GLU A 146 -11.45 5.65 9.53
CA GLU A 146 -10.25 5.78 8.71
C GLU A 146 -10.68 6.30 7.32
N PRO A 147 -10.12 7.42 6.84
CA PRO A 147 -10.40 7.89 5.49
C PRO A 147 -9.84 6.91 4.47
N ALA A 148 -10.25 7.02 3.21
CA ALA A 148 -9.66 6.21 2.16
C ALA A 148 -8.15 6.49 2.05
N CYS A 149 -7.37 5.50 1.62
CA CYS A 149 -5.94 5.65 1.45
C CYS A 149 -5.38 4.80 0.32
N TRP A 150 -4.14 5.10 -0.04
CA TRP A 150 -3.32 4.21 -0.85
C TRP A 150 -2.25 3.59 0.02
N GLU A 151 -2.15 2.26 -0.02
CA GLU A 151 -1.04 1.51 0.55
C GLU A 151 -0.02 1.22 -0.55
N ILE A 152 1.24 1.58 -0.32
CA ILE A 152 2.34 1.37 -1.24
C ILE A 152 3.22 0.25 -0.69
N PHE A 153 3.37 -0.81 -1.49
CA PHE A 153 4.16 -1.98 -1.14
C PHE A 153 5.47 -1.97 -1.93
N PHE A 154 6.58 -2.00 -1.20
CA PHE A 154 7.91 -2.19 -1.76
C PHE A 154 8.27 -3.67 -1.69
N LEU A 155 8.52 -4.28 -2.84
CA LEU A 155 8.74 -5.71 -2.98
C LEU A 155 10.14 -5.99 -3.54
N GLU A 156 10.81 -6.96 -2.94
CA GLU A 156 12.07 -7.52 -3.46
C GLU A 156 11.79 -8.87 -4.12
N ILE A 157 12.16 -8.98 -5.40
CA ILE A 157 12.12 -10.24 -6.12
C ILE A 157 13.35 -11.09 -5.77
N LYS A 158 13.12 -12.26 -5.17
CA LYS A 158 14.17 -13.24 -4.84
C LYS A 158 14.01 -14.54 -5.63
N PRO A 159 15.11 -15.17 -6.06
CA PRO A 159 15.06 -16.48 -6.70
C PRO A 159 14.66 -17.55 -5.67
N VAL A 160 13.80 -18.47 -6.09
CA VAL A 160 13.36 -19.64 -5.31
C VAL A 160 13.34 -20.88 -6.20
N VAL A 161 13.14 -22.06 -5.61
CA VAL A 161 12.94 -23.29 -6.39
C VAL A 161 11.73 -23.12 -7.29
N GLY A 162 11.93 -23.24 -8.61
CA GLY A 162 10.86 -23.16 -9.60
C GLY A 162 10.57 -21.75 -10.16
N GLY A 163 11.27 -20.70 -9.72
CA GLY A 163 11.09 -19.35 -10.27
C GLY A 163 11.50 -18.25 -9.31
N PHE A 164 10.63 -17.26 -9.12
CA PHE A 164 10.90 -16.11 -8.27
C PHE A 164 9.76 -15.84 -7.30
N LYS A 165 10.07 -15.35 -6.10
CA LYS A 165 9.07 -14.89 -5.13
C LYS A 165 9.21 -13.38 -4.94
N ALA A 166 8.08 -12.69 -4.97
CA ALA A 166 8.00 -11.31 -4.53
C ALA A 166 7.82 -11.29 -3.01
N GLU A 167 8.79 -10.73 -2.30
CA GLU A 167 8.76 -10.66 -0.84
C GLU A 167 8.65 -9.20 -0.40
N PRO A 168 7.67 -8.85 0.45
CA PRO A 168 7.74 -7.59 1.17
C PRO A 168 8.89 -7.65 2.17
N ARG A 169 9.29 -6.48 2.67
CA ARG A 169 10.21 -6.42 3.80
C ARG A 169 9.60 -7.17 5.00
N SER A 170 10.43 -7.95 5.71
CA SER A 170 10.00 -8.74 6.87
C SER A 170 9.53 -7.82 8.01
N GLN A 171 8.20 -7.74 8.16
CA GLN A 171 7.38 -7.06 9.18
C GLN A 171 7.70 -5.59 9.46
N LEU A 172 6.62 -4.79 9.57
CA LEU A 172 6.55 -3.44 10.12
C LEU A 172 6.81 -2.24 9.21
N LEU A 173 7.08 -2.39 7.91
CA LEU A 173 7.16 -1.22 7.01
C LEU A 173 5.80 -0.96 6.36
N SER A 174 5.17 0.17 6.71
CA SER A 174 3.99 0.67 6.01
C SER A 174 4.28 2.02 5.38
N VAL A 175 3.80 2.21 4.15
CA VAL A 175 3.82 3.49 3.43
C VAL A 175 2.39 3.74 2.97
N ILE A 176 1.75 4.70 3.62
CA ILE A 176 0.32 4.97 3.43
C ILE A 176 0.14 6.44 3.05
N VAL A 177 -0.63 6.69 1.99
CA VAL A 177 -1.07 8.04 1.59
C VAL A 177 -2.55 8.16 1.92
N TRP A 178 -2.89 8.91 2.96
CA TRP A 178 -4.29 9.10 3.38
C TRP A 178 -4.96 10.23 2.61
N THR A 179 -6.24 10.07 2.29
CA THR A 179 -7.07 11.14 1.69
C THR A 179 -7.51 12.21 2.70
N GLY A 180 -7.25 11.98 3.99
CA GLY A 180 -7.60 12.88 5.08
C GLY A 180 -7.06 12.39 6.42
N GLN A 181 -7.54 12.98 7.52
CA GLN A 181 -7.17 12.55 8.87
C GLN A 181 -8.22 11.59 9.44
N PRO A 182 -7.80 10.51 10.15
CA PRO A 182 -8.71 9.67 10.91
C PRO A 182 -9.53 10.46 11.93
N ILE A 183 -10.81 10.14 12.04
CA ILE A 183 -11.70 10.71 13.06
C ILE A 183 -11.92 9.65 14.12
N SER A 184 -11.75 10.01 15.40
CA SER A 184 -11.99 9.08 16.50
C SER A 184 -12.99 9.65 17.52
N LYS A 185 -13.82 8.78 18.08
CA LYS A 185 -14.80 9.13 19.10
C LYS A 185 -14.77 8.10 20.23
N THR A 186 -14.40 8.55 21.42
CA THR A 186 -14.45 7.74 22.63
C THR A 186 -15.90 7.45 23.00
N VAL A 187 -16.18 6.19 23.35
CA VAL A 187 -17.47 5.79 23.90
C VAL A 187 -17.47 6.18 25.36
N VAL A 188 -18.36 7.09 25.74
CA VAL A 188 -18.62 7.44 27.15
C VAL A 188 -19.87 6.66 27.56
N ASP A 189 -19.73 5.78 28.54
CA ASP A 189 -20.89 5.13 29.15
C ASP A 189 -21.78 6.21 29.79
N THR A 190 -22.99 6.38 29.26
CA THR A 190 -24.04 7.25 29.81
C THR A 190 -24.95 6.47 30.75
#